data_AF-A0A7S3H187-F1
#
_entry.id   AF-A0A7S3H187-F1
#
_cell.length_a   1.000
_cell.length_b   1.000
_cell.length_c   1.000
_cell.angle_alpha   90.00
_cell.angle_beta   90.00
_cell.angle_gamma   90.00
#
_symmetry.space_group_name_H-M   'P 1'
#
loop_
_entity.id
_entity.type
_entity.pdbx_description
1 polymer ?
#
loop_
_entity_poly.entity_id
_entity_poly.type
_entity_poly.pdbx_seq_one_letter_code
_entity_poly.pdbx_strand_id
1 'polypeptide(L)'
;PAFVSAPGSRAVHEQIDLASQAAAVAAAAASLSPQAAWAKDGLMGPLEGKASSLVHPFVMACLFFFSLYSGYLGVMWRETRMAGVEIADLRKQLPKEETPENPLSAAQQTIKDQIERKTSSRSELINGKFKDRHYQISSLLLGSGVFFVAYGVFNTYFRADKLFPGPHLFAGAGICVMWAVAAACVPFM
;
A
#
# COMPACT_ATOMS: atom_id res chain seq x y z
N PRO A 1 9.26 43.62 23.84
CA PRO A 1 10.64 43.22 23.47
C PRO A 1 10.64 42.37 22.19
N ALA A 2 10.88 43.01 21.04
CA ALA A 2 11.03 42.33 19.76
C ALA A 2 12.44 41.71 19.70
N PHE A 3 12.50 40.37 19.66
CA PHE A 3 13.76 39.64 19.56
C PHE A 3 14.28 39.77 18.13
N VAL A 4 15.21 40.71 17.92
CA VAL A 4 15.93 40.85 16.65
C VAL A 4 16.83 39.62 16.52
N SER A 5 16.50 38.73 15.58
CA SER A 5 17.31 37.56 15.26
C SER A 5 18.68 38.00 14.75
N ALA A 6 19.76 37.39 15.25
CA ALA A 6 21.12 37.74 14.86
C ALA A 6 21.30 37.64 13.32
N PRO A 7 21.94 38.64 12.68
CA PRO A 7 22.18 38.60 11.24
C PRO A 7 23.11 37.43 10.94
N GLY A 8 22.56 36.37 10.32
CA GLY A 8 23.28 35.12 10.03
C GLY A 8 22.53 33.85 10.44
N SER A 9 21.61 33.91 11.41
CA SER A 9 20.85 32.72 11.87
C SER A 9 19.94 32.14 10.78
N ARG A 10 19.33 32.97 9.93
CA ARG A 10 18.50 32.51 8.81
C ARG A 10 19.32 31.86 7.69
N ALA A 11 20.48 32.42 7.36
CA ALA A 11 21.33 31.92 6.28
C ALA A 11 21.93 30.53 6.61
N VAL A 12 22.25 30.28 7.88
CA VAL A 12 22.76 28.98 8.34
C VAL A 12 21.67 27.91 8.32
N HIS A 13 20.44 28.23 8.75
CA HIS A 13 19.32 27.29 8.64
C HIS A 13 18.95 26.98 7.19
N GLU A 14 18.94 28.00 6.32
CA GLU A 14 18.67 27.83 4.89
C GLU A 14 19.73 26.98 4.19
N GLN A 15 21.02 27.12 4.55
CA GLN A 15 22.08 26.24 4.05
C GLN A 15 21.98 24.79 4.54
N ILE A 16 21.56 24.56 5.79
CA ILE A 16 21.38 23.21 6.36
C ILE A 16 20.16 22.53 5.72
N ASP A 17 19.07 23.28 5.50
CA ASP A 17 17.87 22.78 4.82
C ASP A 17 18.16 22.48 3.35
N LEU A 18 18.92 23.34 2.66
CA LEU A 18 19.31 23.10 1.27
C LEU A 18 20.28 21.92 1.14
N ALA A 19 21.23 21.76 2.08
CA ALA A 19 22.16 20.64 2.10
C ALA A 19 21.47 19.30 2.43
N SER A 20 20.50 19.29 3.35
CA SER A 20 19.72 18.10 3.68
C SER A 20 18.75 17.72 2.56
N GLN A 21 18.13 18.69 1.90
CA GLN A 21 17.32 18.49 0.70
C GLN A 21 18.18 18.00 -0.48
N ALA A 22 19.35 18.57 -0.69
CA ALA A 22 20.29 18.11 -1.72
C ALA A 22 20.80 16.69 -1.43
N ALA A 23 21.04 16.34 -0.17
CA ALA A 23 21.41 14.98 0.22
C ALA A 23 20.27 13.98 0.02
N ALA A 24 19.01 14.37 0.31
CA ALA A 24 17.84 13.55 0.05
C ALA A 24 17.60 13.34 -1.46
N VAL A 25 17.77 14.39 -2.27
CA VAL A 25 17.67 14.32 -3.73
C VAL A 25 18.82 13.49 -4.32
N ALA A 26 20.05 13.62 -3.79
CA ALA A 26 21.19 12.82 -4.22
C ALA A 26 21.05 11.34 -3.83
N ALA A 27 20.51 11.05 -2.64
CA ALA A 27 20.20 9.68 -2.22
C ALA A 27 19.10 9.05 -3.07
N ALA A 28 18.04 9.82 -3.39
CA ALA A 28 17.00 9.41 -4.32
C ALA A 28 17.60 9.17 -5.72
N ALA A 29 18.40 10.10 -6.25
CA ALA A 29 19.06 9.97 -7.55
C ALA A 29 20.05 8.79 -7.60
N ALA A 30 20.77 8.50 -6.51
CA ALA A 30 21.64 7.34 -6.40
C ALA A 30 20.85 6.02 -6.39
N SER A 31 19.66 6.00 -5.77
CA SER A 31 18.75 4.83 -5.81
C SER A 31 18.10 4.61 -7.19
N LEU A 32 18.06 5.66 -8.02
CA LEU A 32 17.63 5.63 -9.42
C LEU A 32 18.78 5.43 -10.41
N SER A 33 20.03 5.43 -9.95
CA SER A 33 21.19 5.24 -10.82
C SER A 33 21.30 3.76 -11.24
N PRO A 34 21.37 3.44 -12.54
CA PRO A 34 21.58 2.06 -12.98
C PRO A 34 23.01 1.65 -12.58
N GLN A 35 23.18 0.84 -11.55
CA GLN A 35 24.47 0.21 -11.32
C GLN A 35 24.78 -0.69 -12.51
N ALA A 36 25.96 -0.50 -13.10
CA ALA A 36 26.44 -1.31 -14.22
C ALA A 36 26.30 -2.79 -13.84
N ALA A 37 25.40 -3.48 -14.53
CA ALA A 37 25.23 -4.91 -14.44
C ALA A 37 26.38 -5.57 -15.20
N TRP A 38 27.45 -5.95 -14.51
CA TRP A 38 28.53 -6.77 -15.05
C TRP A 38 27.96 -8.18 -15.31
N ALA A 39 27.41 -8.40 -16.50
CA ALA A 39 27.07 -9.73 -16.99
C ALA A 39 28.34 -10.39 -17.53
N LYS A 40 28.54 -11.68 -17.20
CA LYS A 40 29.63 -12.51 -17.75
C LYS A 40 29.65 -12.36 -19.27
N ASP A 41 30.83 -12.13 -19.81
CA ASP A 41 31.16 -11.90 -21.22
C ASP A 41 30.48 -12.85 -22.23
N GLY A 42 29.22 -12.57 -22.59
CA GLY A 42 28.56 -13.09 -23.80
C GLY A 42 28.13 -14.55 -23.82
N LEU A 43 27.77 -15.17 -22.67
CA LEU A 43 27.41 -16.59 -22.60
C LEU A 43 25.91 -16.89 -22.78
N MET A 44 25.00 -15.92 -22.66
CA MET A 44 23.54 -16.09 -22.71
C MET A 44 22.83 -15.33 -23.87
N GLY A 45 23.57 -14.89 -24.89
CA GLY A 45 23.00 -14.36 -26.15
C GLY A 45 22.08 -13.14 -25.98
N PRO A 46 21.12 -12.88 -26.91
CA PRO A 46 20.25 -11.70 -26.87
C PRO A 46 19.35 -11.57 -25.62
N LEU A 47 19.19 -12.65 -24.85
CA LEU A 47 18.45 -12.68 -23.59
C LEU A 47 19.28 -12.15 -22.40
N GLU A 48 20.59 -12.03 -22.57
CA GLU A 48 21.53 -11.57 -21.54
C GLU A 48 21.49 -10.05 -21.29
N GLY A 49 20.85 -9.29 -22.19
CA GLY A 49 20.87 -7.83 -22.18
C GLY A 49 19.56 -7.17 -21.77
N LYS A 50 19.02 -6.38 -22.70
CA LYS A 50 17.97 -5.36 -22.46
C LYS A 50 16.60 -5.94 -22.13
N ALA A 51 16.25 -7.11 -22.67
CA ALA A 51 14.93 -7.72 -22.46
C ALA A 51 14.78 -8.30 -21.05
N SER A 52 15.77 -9.06 -20.57
CA SER A 52 15.78 -9.59 -19.20
C SER A 52 15.88 -8.48 -18.15
N SER A 53 16.65 -7.42 -18.45
CA SER A 53 16.75 -6.24 -17.58
C SER A 53 15.44 -5.46 -17.46
N LEU A 54 14.52 -5.57 -18.42
CA LEU A 54 13.18 -4.95 -18.36
C LEU A 54 12.18 -5.74 -17.52
N VAL A 55 12.39 -7.05 -17.33
CA VAL A 55 11.48 -7.91 -16.55
C VAL A 55 11.43 -7.45 -15.10
N HIS A 56 12.58 -7.11 -14.51
CA HIS A 56 12.66 -6.68 -13.12
C HIS A 56 11.82 -5.41 -12.82
N PRO A 57 12.01 -4.27 -13.51
CA PRO A 57 11.19 -3.08 -13.26
C PRO A 57 9.71 -3.30 -13.62
N PHE A 58 9.40 -4.14 -14.61
CA PHE A 58 8.03 -4.51 -14.92
C PHE A 58 7.36 -5.29 -13.77
N VAL A 59 8.04 -6.33 -13.26
CA VAL A 59 7.55 -7.11 -12.12
C VAL A 59 7.39 -6.23 -10.88
N MET A 60 8.34 -5.34 -10.61
CA MET A 60 8.25 -4.40 -9.48
C MET A 60 7.06 -3.44 -9.62
N ALA A 61 6.78 -2.94 -10.82
CA ALA A 61 5.59 -2.13 -11.09
C ALA A 61 4.30 -2.94 -10.87
N CYS A 62 4.23 -4.17 -11.38
CA CYS A 62 3.07 -5.04 -11.17
C CYS A 62 2.84 -5.31 -9.67
N LEU A 63 3.88 -5.71 -8.92
CA LEU A 63 3.78 -5.97 -7.48
C LEU A 63 3.34 -4.72 -6.70
N PHE A 64 3.81 -3.55 -7.11
CA PHE A 64 3.37 -2.28 -6.53
C PHE A 64 1.88 -2.03 -6.75
N PHE A 65 1.37 -2.17 -7.97
CA PHE A 65 -0.06 -2.00 -8.25
C PHE A 65 -0.92 -3.08 -7.57
N PHE A 66 -0.46 -4.33 -7.49
CA PHE A 66 -1.13 -5.38 -6.72
C PHE A 66 -1.20 -5.05 -5.23
N SER A 67 -0.14 -4.44 -4.66
CA SER A 67 -0.13 -3.99 -3.27
C SER A 67 -1.16 -2.88 -3.03
N LEU A 68 -1.21 -1.88 -3.91
CA LEU A 68 -2.23 -0.81 -3.84
C LEU A 68 -3.66 -1.37 -3.97
N TYR A 69 -3.87 -2.31 -4.88
CA TYR A 69 -5.16 -2.93 -5.09
C TYR A 69 -5.60 -3.79 -3.89
N SER A 70 -4.67 -4.55 -3.28
CA SER A 70 -4.93 -5.25 -2.02
C SER A 70 -5.36 -4.26 -0.92
N GLY A 71 -4.65 -3.12 -0.80
CA GLY A 71 -5.01 -2.06 0.14
C GLY A 71 -6.42 -1.51 -0.08
N TYR A 72 -6.79 -1.24 -1.35
CA TYR A 72 -8.15 -0.82 -1.71
C TYR A 72 -9.22 -1.82 -1.27
N LEU A 73 -9.01 -3.12 -1.55
CA LEU A 73 -9.92 -4.19 -1.12
C LEU A 73 -10.06 -4.23 0.41
N GLY A 74 -8.97 -3.96 1.14
CA GLY A 74 -8.98 -3.88 2.60
C GLY A 74 -9.84 -2.73 3.13
N VAL A 75 -9.79 -1.55 2.49
CA VAL A 75 -10.65 -0.40 2.83
C VAL A 75 -12.12 -0.72 2.59
N MET A 76 -12.46 -1.33 1.45
CA MET A 76 -13.83 -1.73 1.15
C MET A 76 -14.38 -2.75 2.16
N TRP A 77 -13.55 -3.69 2.62
CA TRP A 77 -13.93 -4.62 3.69
C TRP A 77 -14.19 -3.89 5.02
N ARG A 78 -13.35 -2.91 5.36
CA ARG A 78 -13.57 -2.08 6.55
C ARG A 78 -14.89 -1.30 6.45
N GLU A 79 -15.17 -0.66 5.32
CA GLU A 79 -16.43 0.08 5.10
C GLU A 79 -17.66 -0.82 5.23
N THR A 80 -17.60 -2.04 4.70
CA THR A 80 -18.69 -3.02 4.84
C THR A 80 -19.00 -3.33 6.31
N ARG A 81 -17.97 -3.48 7.15
CA ARG A 81 -18.11 -3.75 8.58
C ARG A 81 -18.64 -2.53 9.34
N MET A 82 -18.07 -1.36 9.09
CA MET A 82 -18.46 -0.11 9.77
C MET A 82 -19.89 0.32 9.41
N ALA A 83 -20.31 0.15 8.15
CA ALA A 83 -21.68 0.43 7.73
C ALA A 83 -22.71 -0.36 8.54
N GLY A 84 -22.40 -1.61 8.93
CA GLY A 84 -23.28 -2.41 9.78
C GLY A 84 -23.44 -1.84 11.20
N VAL A 85 -22.34 -1.35 11.79
CA VAL A 85 -22.34 -0.73 13.12
C VAL A 85 -23.11 0.58 13.10
N GLU A 86 -22.84 1.43 12.09
CA GLU A 86 -23.50 2.73 11.94
C GLU A 86 -25.01 2.58 11.73
N ILE A 87 -25.47 1.60 10.94
CA ILE A 87 -26.90 1.31 10.77
C ILE A 87 -27.52 0.88 12.11
N ALA A 88 -26.83 0.05 12.89
CA ALA A 88 -27.32 -0.40 14.19
C ALA A 88 -27.45 0.75 15.19
N ASP A 89 -26.50 1.69 15.20
CA ASP A 89 -26.53 2.87 16.07
C ASP A 89 -27.60 3.89 15.64
N LEU A 90 -27.76 4.13 14.34
CA LEU A 90 -28.85 4.96 13.82
C LEU A 90 -30.23 4.39 14.15
N ARG A 91 -30.39 3.06 14.08
CA ARG A 91 -31.65 2.39 14.46
C ARG A 91 -31.98 2.54 15.94
N LYS A 92 -30.99 2.68 16.84
CA LYS A 92 -31.24 2.93 18.27
C LYS A 92 -31.76 4.35 18.55
N GLN A 93 -31.48 5.29 17.66
CA GLN A 93 -31.94 6.69 17.77
C GLN A 93 -33.39 6.86 17.34
N LEU A 94 -33.98 5.85 16.68
CA LEU A 94 -35.39 5.83 16.32
C LEU A 94 -36.24 5.25 17.46
N PRO A 95 -37.43 5.83 17.73
CA PRO A 95 -38.39 5.21 18.65
C PRO A 95 -38.83 3.84 18.13
N LYS A 96 -39.09 2.90 19.05
CA LYS A 96 -39.46 1.51 18.71
C LYS A 96 -40.85 1.34 18.09
N GLU A 97 -41.71 2.35 18.14
CA GLU A 97 -43.07 2.31 17.60
C GLU A 97 -43.40 3.61 16.84
N GLU A 98 -43.84 3.45 15.59
CA GLU A 98 -44.52 4.49 14.82
C GLU A 98 -45.99 4.49 15.23
N THR A 99 -46.36 5.35 16.18
CA THR A 99 -47.77 5.56 16.51
C THR A 99 -48.34 6.64 15.58
N PRO A 100 -49.50 6.44 14.94
CA PRO A 100 -50.10 7.40 14.00
C PRO A 100 -50.41 8.79 14.60
N GLU A 101 -50.27 8.95 15.92
CA GLU A 101 -50.58 10.17 16.67
C GLU A 101 -49.39 11.14 16.82
N ASN A 102 -48.17 10.73 16.47
CA ASN A 102 -46.98 11.58 16.55
C ASN A 102 -46.12 11.45 15.27
N PRO A 103 -46.34 12.31 14.24
CA PRO A 103 -45.57 12.25 13.02
C PRO A 103 -44.09 12.46 13.32
N LEU A 104 -43.23 11.62 12.73
CA LEU A 104 -41.78 11.71 12.90
C LEU A 104 -41.31 13.13 12.57
N SER A 105 -40.61 13.75 13.53
CA SER A 105 -39.94 15.04 13.37
C SER A 105 -39.04 15.01 12.12
N ALA A 106 -38.85 16.16 11.47
CA ALA A 106 -37.98 16.27 10.29
C ALA A 106 -36.60 15.63 10.52
N ALA A 107 -36.06 15.72 11.74
CA ALA A 107 -34.81 15.07 12.13
C ALA A 107 -34.89 13.52 12.05
N GLN A 108 -36.01 12.91 12.45
CA GLN A 108 -36.19 11.47 12.42
C GLN A 108 -36.41 10.94 11.00
N GLN A 109 -37.02 11.73 10.11
CA GLN A 109 -37.12 11.39 8.69
C GLN A 109 -35.73 11.36 8.03
N THR A 110 -34.86 12.33 8.33
CA THR A 110 -33.48 12.31 7.82
C THR A 110 -32.67 11.10 8.31
N ILE A 111 -32.91 10.63 9.53
CA ILE A 111 -32.27 9.41 10.07
C ILE A 111 -32.76 8.17 9.33
N LYS A 112 -34.05 8.08 9.01
CA LYS A 112 -34.59 6.98 8.20
C LYS A 112 -34.00 6.95 6.79
N ASP A 113 -33.94 8.11 6.13
CA ASP A 113 -33.32 8.23 4.80
C ASP A 113 -31.85 7.82 4.82
N GLN A 114 -31.11 8.19 5.87
CA GLN A 114 -29.71 7.77 6.07
C GLN A 114 -29.58 6.26 6.27
N ILE A 115 -30.50 5.63 7.03
CA ILE A 115 -30.52 4.18 7.23
C ILE A 115 -30.77 3.47 5.90
N GLU A 116 -31.73 3.95 5.09
CA GLU A 116 -32.03 3.35 3.79
C GLU A 116 -30.84 3.46 2.84
N ARG A 117 -30.24 4.66 2.72
CA ARG A 117 -29.03 4.88 1.91
C ARG A 117 -27.88 3.97 2.34
N LYS A 118 -27.57 3.93 3.64
CA LYS A 118 -26.49 3.07 4.16
C LYS A 118 -26.80 1.59 3.99
N THR A 119 -28.06 1.18 4.07
CA THR A 119 -28.49 -0.20 3.84
C THR A 119 -28.30 -0.60 2.37
N SER A 120 -28.68 0.29 1.44
CA SER A 120 -28.46 0.12 0.01
C SER A 120 -26.96 0.00 -0.31
N SER A 121 -26.13 0.96 0.13
CA SER A 121 -24.67 0.90 -0.08
C SER A 121 -24.03 -0.34 0.56
N ARG A 122 -24.46 -0.75 1.76
CA ARG A 122 -23.97 -1.98 2.39
C ARG A 122 -24.31 -3.23 1.57
N SER A 123 -25.49 -3.28 0.95
CA SER A 123 -25.88 -4.42 0.12
C SER A 123 -25.00 -4.56 -1.12
N GLU A 124 -24.64 -3.44 -1.77
CA GLU A 124 -23.68 -3.41 -2.88
C GLU A 124 -22.29 -3.87 -2.43
N LEU A 125 -21.84 -3.40 -1.26
CA LEU A 125 -20.55 -3.77 -0.71
C LEU A 125 -20.45 -5.27 -0.36
N ILE A 126 -21.53 -5.84 0.18
CA ILE A 126 -21.62 -7.28 0.48
C ILE A 126 -21.60 -8.11 -0.80
N ASN A 127 -22.33 -7.69 -1.84
CA ASN A 127 -22.30 -8.35 -3.16
C ASN A 127 -20.90 -8.36 -3.77
N GLY A 128 -20.08 -7.36 -3.43
CA GLY A 128 -18.67 -7.30 -3.80
C GLY A 128 -17.79 -8.40 -3.21
N LYS A 129 -18.17 -9.10 -2.12
CA LYS A 129 -17.30 -10.14 -1.51
C LYS A 129 -15.85 -9.68 -1.27
N PHE A 130 -15.68 -8.43 -0.81
CA PHE A 130 -14.36 -7.80 -0.67
C PHE A 130 -13.42 -8.54 0.27
N LYS A 131 -13.95 -9.24 1.29
CA LYS A 131 -13.17 -10.11 2.18
C LYS A 131 -12.43 -11.20 1.40
N ASP A 132 -13.17 -11.96 0.59
CA ASP A 132 -12.63 -13.10 -0.15
C ASP A 132 -11.64 -12.63 -1.21
N ARG A 133 -11.96 -11.53 -1.93
CA ARG A 133 -11.05 -10.93 -2.91
C ARG A 133 -9.78 -10.40 -2.27
N HIS A 134 -9.88 -9.72 -1.12
CA HIS A 134 -8.71 -9.23 -0.39
C HIS A 134 -7.81 -10.40 0.02
N TYR A 135 -8.38 -11.49 0.52
CA TYR A 135 -7.63 -12.70 0.88
C TYR A 135 -6.95 -13.35 -0.33
N GLN A 136 -7.68 -13.56 -1.43
CA GLN A 136 -7.14 -14.18 -2.65
C GLN A 136 -6.01 -13.36 -3.27
N ILE A 137 -6.22 -12.05 -3.48
CA ILE A 137 -5.23 -11.17 -4.08
C ILE A 137 -4.01 -11.03 -3.18
N SER A 138 -4.19 -10.92 -1.86
CA SER A 138 -3.06 -10.79 -0.92
C SER A 138 -2.28 -12.09 -0.80
N SER A 139 -2.94 -13.25 -0.87
CA SER A 139 -2.26 -14.56 -0.90
C SER A 139 -1.42 -14.73 -2.16
N LEU A 140 -1.95 -14.30 -3.32
CA LEU A 140 -1.23 -14.31 -4.58
C LEU A 140 -0.04 -13.34 -4.56
N LEU A 141 -0.21 -12.13 -4.00
CA LEU A 141 0.85 -11.14 -3.83
C LEU A 141 1.98 -11.68 -2.93
N LEU A 142 1.63 -12.30 -1.80
CA LEU A 142 2.62 -12.90 -0.90
C LEU A 142 3.38 -14.05 -1.57
N GLY A 143 2.66 -14.98 -2.20
CA GLY A 143 3.27 -16.13 -2.88
C GLY A 143 4.17 -15.72 -4.05
N SER A 144 3.70 -14.82 -4.91
CA SER A 144 4.51 -14.29 -6.02
C SER A 144 5.70 -13.48 -5.52
N GLY A 145 5.51 -12.67 -4.48
CA GLY A 145 6.56 -11.91 -3.83
C GLY A 145 7.73 -12.76 -3.33
N VAL A 146 7.41 -13.80 -2.55
CA VAL A 146 8.42 -14.74 -2.03
C VAL A 146 9.13 -15.47 -3.17
N PHE A 147 8.39 -15.90 -4.19
CA PHE A 147 8.97 -16.53 -5.38
C PHE A 147 9.97 -15.60 -6.09
N PHE A 148 9.62 -14.33 -6.31
CA PHE A 148 10.51 -13.38 -6.99
C PHE A 148 11.74 -13.01 -6.16
N VAL A 149 11.65 -12.97 -4.83
CA VAL A 149 12.83 -12.81 -3.98
C VAL A 149 13.76 -14.01 -4.10
N ALA A 150 13.24 -15.23 -4.01
CA ALA A 150 14.04 -16.44 -4.17
C ALA A 150 14.68 -16.52 -5.58
N TYR A 151 13.90 -16.25 -6.63
CA TYR A 151 14.38 -16.20 -8.01
C TYR A 151 15.43 -15.10 -8.21
N GLY A 152 15.24 -13.92 -7.60
CA GLY A 152 16.20 -12.82 -7.67
C GLY A 152 17.55 -13.16 -7.07
N VAL A 153 17.57 -13.82 -5.90
CA VAL A 153 18.80 -14.32 -5.27
C VAL A 153 19.46 -15.38 -6.15
N PHE A 154 18.69 -16.36 -6.65
CA PHE A 154 19.17 -17.41 -7.54
C PHE A 154 19.80 -16.81 -8.81
N ASN A 155 19.07 -15.97 -9.54
CA ASN A 155 19.54 -15.36 -10.79
C ASN A 155 20.78 -14.50 -10.58
N THR A 156 20.89 -13.82 -9.44
CA THR A 156 22.05 -13.00 -9.11
C THR A 156 23.28 -13.87 -8.83
N TYR A 157 23.12 -14.96 -8.08
CA TYR A 157 24.23 -15.87 -7.79
C TYR A 157 24.79 -16.49 -9.06
N PHE A 158 23.95 -17.02 -9.96
CA PHE A 158 24.41 -17.62 -11.21
C PHE A 158 25.06 -16.63 -12.18
N ARG A 159 24.66 -15.36 -12.14
CA ARG A 159 25.18 -14.32 -13.04
C ARG A 159 26.45 -13.66 -12.53
N ALA A 160 26.51 -13.36 -11.22
CA ALA A 160 27.52 -12.50 -10.64
C ALA A 160 28.39 -13.19 -9.57
N ASP A 161 28.17 -14.47 -9.28
CA ASP A 161 28.84 -15.26 -8.23
C ASP A 161 28.80 -14.57 -6.84
N LYS A 162 27.79 -13.71 -6.64
CA LYS A 162 27.55 -12.92 -5.42
C LYS A 162 26.11 -13.08 -4.97
N LEU A 163 25.90 -13.30 -3.67
CA LEU A 163 24.55 -13.43 -3.09
C LEU A 163 23.86 -12.08 -2.87
N PHE A 164 24.61 -11.02 -2.54
CA PHE A 164 24.08 -9.69 -2.21
C PHE A 164 24.88 -8.57 -2.90
N PRO A 165 24.52 -8.19 -4.12
CA PRO A 165 25.27 -7.19 -4.89
C PRO A 165 24.91 -5.74 -4.54
N GLY A 166 23.87 -5.49 -3.74
CA GLY A 166 23.45 -4.13 -3.40
C GLY A 166 22.25 -4.01 -2.45
N PRO A 167 21.94 -2.77 -2.02
CA PRO A 167 20.90 -2.48 -1.01
C PRO A 167 19.48 -2.88 -1.44
N HIS A 168 19.22 -2.91 -2.76
CA HIS A 168 17.91 -3.29 -3.31
C HIS A 168 17.44 -4.68 -2.83
N LEU A 169 18.34 -5.64 -2.69
CA LEU A 169 17.99 -7.01 -2.28
C LEU A 169 17.52 -7.05 -0.82
N PHE A 170 18.14 -6.26 0.06
CA PHE A 170 17.69 -6.10 1.44
C PHE A 170 16.33 -5.41 1.52
N ALA A 171 16.06 -4.43 0.65
CA ALA A 171 14.75 -3.79 0.56
C ALA A 171 13.67 -4.80 0.12
N GLY A 172 13.95 -5.64 -0.87
CA GLY A 172 13.05 -6.70 -1.31
C GLY A 172 12.75 -7.73 -0.20
N ALA A 173 13.79 -8.17 0.51
CA ALA A 173 13.62 -9.07 1.66
C ALA A 173 12.78 -8.43 2.78
N GLY A 174 13.02 -7.14 3.08
CA GLY A 174 12.23 -6.39 4.05
C GLY A 174 10.75 -6.31 3.68
N ILE A 175 10.43 -6.08 2.40
CA ILE A 175 9.05 -6.05 1.92
C ILE A 175 8.37 -7.42 2.09
N CYS A 176 9.05 -8.53 1.80
CA CYS A 176 8.50 -9.87 2.04
C CYS A 176 8.21 -10.13 3.52
N VAL A 177 9.07 -9.65 4.43
CA VAL A 177 8.80 -9.73 5.88
C VAL A 177 7.56 -8.92 6.25
N MET A 178 7.42 -7.69 5.73
CA MET A 178 6.23 -6.88 5.97
C MET A 178 4.95 -7.55 5.45
N TRP A 179 4.99 -8.16 4.26
CA TRP A 179 3.85 -8.91 3.71
C TRP A 179 3.54 -10.16 4.55
N ALA A 180 4.54 -10.87 5.06
CA ALA A 180 4.33 -12.03 5.93
C ALA A 180 3.67 -11.63 7.27
N VAL A 181 4.12 -10.53 7.89
CA VAL A 181 3.49 -9.99 9.10
C VAL A 181 2.06 -9.54 8.82
N ALA A 182 1.81 -8.86 7.69
CA ALA A 182 0.46 -8.47 7.30
C ALA A 182 -0.46 -9.70 7.10
N ALA A 183 0.05 -10.78 6.49
CA ALA A 183 -0.68 -12.02 6.32
C ALA A 183 -0.96 -12.73 7.66
N ALA A 184 -0.04 -12.64 8.63
CA ALA A 184 -0.26 -13.15 9.98
C ALA A 184 -1.39 -12.42 10.72
N CYS A 185 -1.73 -11.19 10.33
CA CYS A 185 -2.82 -10.42 10.91
C CYS A 185 -4.21 -10.73 10.31
N VAL A 186 -4.30 -11.58 9.28
CA VAL A 186 -5.58 -11.95 8.63
C VAL A 186 -6.65 -12.49 9.60
N PRO A 187 -6.33 -13.30 10.63
CA PRO A 187 -7.33 -13.74 11.61
C PRO A 187 -8.00 -12.62 12.41
N PHE A 188 -7.41 -11.42 12.46
CA PHE A 188 -7.94 -10.27 13.20
C PHE A 188 -8.84 -9.34 12.34
N MET A 189 -9.15 -9.72 11.09
CA MET A 189 -9.94 -8.93 10.13
C MET A 189 -11.40 -9.40 9.99
#